data_AF-T0ZV08-F1
#
_entry.id   AF-T0ZV08-F1
#
_cell.length_a   1.000
_cell.length_b   1.000
_cell.length_c   1.000
_cell.angle_alpha   90.00
_cell.angle_beta   90.00
_cell.angle_gamma   90.00
#
_symmetry.space_group_name_H-M   'P 1'
#
loop_
_entity.id
_entity.type
_entity.pdbx_description
1 polymer ?
#
loop_
_entity_poly.entity_id
_entity_poly.type
_entity_poly.pdbx_seq_one_letter_code
_entity_poly.pdbx_strand_id
1 'polypeptide(L)'
;DLLDIAGMELYFATGRANGGTGGLSDDGCATFLEEIAPTIERIGDNASPHTIHHLMKLIEVLAPYGAAKAFDLTAHAIRAGGLHGGYQYESLGADIVVRLVGTFLADNKELFANEARRQTLVDCLEIFMEAGWTAARRLLYRLPELIQ
;
A
#
# COMPACT_ATOMS: atom_id res chain seq x y z
N ASP A 1 -19.41 -0.59 7.35
CA ASP A 1 -19.75 -0.95 5.96
C ASP A 1 -19.19 -2.34 5.67
N LEU A 2 -19.77 -3.12 4.75
CA LEU A 2 -19.37 -4.50 4.47
C LEU A 2 -17.91 -4.59 3.99
N LEU A 3 -17.51 -3.69 3.09
CA LEU A 3 -16.14 -3.64 2.56
C LEU A 3 -15.12 -3.29 3.64
N ASP A 4 -15.52 -2.42 4.57
CA ASP A 4 -14.71 -2.04 5.71
C ASP A 4 -14.43 -3.22 6.64
N ILE A 5 -15.48 -3.99 6.98
CA ILE A 5 -15.36 -5.21 7.76
C ILE A 5 -14.49 -6.23 7.02
N ALA A 6 -14.69 -6.42 5.71
CA ALA A 6 -13.87 -7.34 4.92
C ALA A 6 -12.39 -6.95 4.93
N GLY A 7 -12.07 -5.67 4.70
CA GLY A 7 -10.69 -5.18 4.75
C GLY A 7 -10.06 -5.36 6.13
N MET A 8 -10.82 -5.11 7.20
CA MET A 8 -10.39 -5.32 8.57
C MET A 8 -10.12 -6.80 8.89
N GLU A 9 -11.05 -7.70 8.55
CA GLU A 9 -10.91 -9.14 8.79
C GLU A 9 -9.74 -9.74 8.01
N LEU A 10 -9.52 -9.32 6.75
CA LEU A 10 -8.35 -9.75 5.97
C LEU A 10 -7.04 -9.34 6.64
N TYR A 11 -6.97 -8.12 7.19
CA TYR A 11 -5.81 -7.68 7.98
C TYR A 11 -5.59 -8.56 9.22
N PHE A 12 -6.64 -8.85 9.98
CA PHE A 12 -6.54 -9.69 11.17
C PHE A 12 -6.27 -11.17 10.86
N ALA A 13 -6.73 -11.68 9.72
CA ALA A 13 -6.52 -13.06 9.28
C ALA A 13 -5.03 -13.40 9.10
N THR A 14 -4.17 -12.40 8.88
CA THR A 14 -2.72 -12.60 8.90
C THR A 14 -2.20 -13.08 10.26
N GLY A 15 -2.93 -12.81 11.35
CA GLY A 15 -2.52 -13.05 12.74
C GLY A 15 -1.25 -12.31 13.15
N ARG A 16 -0.78 -11.37 12.32
CA ARG A 16 0.44 -10.55 12.52
C ARG A 16 0.13 -9.10 12.88
N ALA A 17 -1.16 -8.76 12.95
CA ALA A 17 -1.61 -7.46 13.42
C ALA A 17 -0.98 -7.13 14.79
N ASN A 18 -0.42 -5.92 14.91
CA ASN A 18 0.17 -5.40 16.15
C ASN A 18 1.27 -6.29 16.78
N GLY A 19 2.02 -7.06 15.99
CA GLY A 19 3.15 -7.86 16.49
C GLY A 19 2.76 -9.20 17.13
N GLY A 20 1.60 -9.75 16.75
CA GLY A 20 1.17 -11.08 17.19
C GLY A 20 2.17 -12.20 16.82
N THR A 21 2.39 -13.14 17.75
CA THR A 21 3.39 -14.22 17.64
C THR A 21 2.83 -15.55 17.14
N GLY A 22 1.60 -15.55 16.59
CA GLY A 22 0.87 -16.77 16.19
C GLY A 22 0.17 -16.67 14.84
N GLY A 23 0.62 -15.77 13.97
CA GLY A 23 0.04 -15.56 12.64
C GLY A 23 0.53 -16.53 11.57
N LEU A 24 0.16 -16.26 10.32
CA LEU A 24 0.61 -17.00 9.14
C LEU A 24 2.15 -17.14 9.15
N SER A 25 2.67 -18.27 8.70
CA SER A 25 4.09 -18.42 8.42
C SER A 25 4.51 -17.46 7.29
N ASP A 26 5.82 -17.29 7.09
CA ASP A 26 6.33 -16.46 5.98
C ASP A 26 5.83 -16.98 4.62
N ASP A 27 5.90 -18.30 4.38
CA ASP A 27 5.32 -18.95 3.19
C ASP A 27 3.79 -18.80 3.12
N GLY A 28 3.14 -18.81 4.28
CA GLY A 28 1.71 -18.57 4.42
C GLY A 28 1.33 -17.15 4.00
N CYS A 29 2.12 -16.14 4.36
CA CYS A 29 1.93 -14.76 3.93
C CYS A 29 2.12 -14.60 2.42
N ALA A 30 3.12 -15.26 1.82
CA ALA A 30 3.32 -15.25 0.38
C ALA A 30 2.12 -15.86 -0.36
N THR A 31 1.68 -17.06 0.07
CA THR A 31 0.49 -17.72 -0.48
C THR A 31 -0.76 -16.87 -0.33
N PHE A 32 -0.97 -16.31 0.87
CA PHE A 32 -2.12 -15.47 1.16
C PHE A 32 -2.16 -14.25 0.25
N LEU A 33 -1.03 -13.52 0.11
CA LEU A 33 -0.92 -12.36 -0.78
C LEU A 33 -1.32 -12.72 -2.23
N GLU A 34 -0.85 -13.86 -2.73
CA GLU A 34 -1.21 -14.33 -4.07
C GLU A 34 -2.71 -14.60 -4.22
N GLU A 35 -3.32 -15.28 -3.26
CA GLU A 35 -4.73 -15.67 -3.29
C GLU A 35 -5.68 -14.49 -3.11
N ILE A 36 -5.35 -13.55 -2.21
CA ILE A 36 -6.26 -12.46 -1.85
C ILE A 36 -6.05 -11.19 -2.68
N ALA A 37 -5.00 -11.07 -3.49
CA ALA A 37 -4.76 -9.90 -4.33
C ALA A 37 -5.97 -9.48 -5.19
N PRO A 38 -6.67 -10.38 -5.91
CA PRO A 38 -7.87 -10.01 -6.67
C PRO A 38 -9.01 -9.49 -5.78
N THR A 39 -9.07 -9.95 -4.53
CA THR A 39 -10.05 -9.48 -3.54
C THR A 39 -9.68 -8.09 -3.03
N ILE A 40 -8.40 -7.83 -2.76
CA ILE A 40 -7.89 -6.50 -2.38
C ILE A 40 -8.23 -5.48 -3.47
N GLU A 41 -7.98 -5.82 -4.74
CA GLU A 41 -8.29 -4.93 -5.88
C GLU A 41 -9.77 -4.57 -5.93
N ARG A 42 -10.65 -5.58 -5.87
CA ARG A 42 -12.11 -5.38 -5.89
C ARG A 42 -12.64 -4.56 -4.72
N ILE A 43 -12.08 -4.75 -3.52
CA ILE A 43 -12.42 -3.92 -2.37
C ILE A 43 -11.94 -2.48 -2.64
N GLY A 44 -10.70 -2.31 -3.12
CA GLY A 44 -10.10 -1.03 -3.44
C GLY A 44 -10.88 -0.19 -4.46
N ASP A 45 -11.53 -0.84 -5.44
CA ASP A 45 -12.35 -0.18 -6.46
C ASP A 45 -13.54 0.59 -5.89
N ASN A 46 -14.04 0.20 -4.71
CA ASN A 46 -15.26 0.75 -4.09
C ASN A 46 -15.05 1.16 -2.63
N ALA A 47 -13.79 1.24 -2.18
CA ALA A 47 -13.47 1.43 -0.78
C ALA A 47 -13.68 2.89 -0.32
N SER A 48 -14.19 3.03 0.90
CA SER A 48 -14.11 4.29 1.65
C SER A 48 -12.65 4.57 2.10
N PRO A 49 -12.30 5.81 2.49
CA PRO A 49 -10.98 6.11 3.05
C PRO A 49 -10.58 5.21 4.23
N HIS A 50 -11.53 4.91 5.12
CA HIS A 50 -11.29 4.02 6.26
C HIS A 50 -10.98 2.58 5.81
N THR A 51 -11.67 2.12 4.77
CA THR A 51 -11.44 0.80 4.18
C THR A 51 -10.08 0.73 3.47
N ILE A 52 -9.69 1.78 2.74
CA ILE A 52 -8.34 1.90 2.16
C ILE A 52 -7.27 1.82 3.26
N HIS A 53 -7.50 2.45 4.41
CA HIS A 53 -6.58 2.34 5.54
C HIS A 53 -6.36 0.90 6.02
N HIS A 54 -7.43 0.09 6.08
CA HIS A 54 -7.31 -1.34 6.40
C HIS A 54 -6.52 -2.10 5.35
N LEU A 55 -6.77 -1.83 4.06
CA LEU A 55 -6.00 -2.44 2.98
C LEU A 55 -4.52 -2.05 3.04
N MET A 56 -4.18 -0.79 3.34
CA MET A 56 -2.80 -0.36 3.50
C MET A 56 -2.08 -1.12 4.62
N LYS A 57 -2.74 -1.33 5.77
CA LYS A 57 -2.18 -2.13 6.90
C LYS A 57 -1.95 -3.58 6.50
N LEU A 58 -2.90 -4.17 5.78
CA LEU A 58 -2.77 -5.52 5.24
C LEU A 58 -1.58 -5.62 4.28
N ILE A 59 -1.47 -4.67 3.34
CA ILE A 59 -0.38 -4.66 2.36
C ILE A 59 0.97 -4.42 3.03
N GLU A 60 1.07 -3.56 4.06
CA GLU A 60 2.29 -3.33 4.85
C GLU A 60 2.79 -4.63 5.50
N VAL A 61 1.89 -5.46 6.03
CA VAL A 61 2.23 -6.78 6.59
C VAL A 61 2.71 -7.76 5.53
N LEU A 62 2.12 -7.72 4.33
CA LEU A 62 2.41 -8.67 3.25
C LEU A 62 3.59 -8.27 2.34
N ALA A 63 3.97 -7.00 2.34
CA ALA A 63 5.02 -6.46 1.47
C ALA A 63 6.35 -7.23 1.51
N PRO A 64 6.87 -7.68 2.68
CA PRO A 64 8.11 -8.45 2.73
C PRO A 64 8.06 -9.79 1.98
N TYR A 65 6.86 -10.30 1.71
CA TYR A 65 6.63 -11.62 1.10
C TYR A 65 6.30 -11.57 -0.39
N GLY A 66 6.21 -10.36 -0.96
CA GLY A 66 5.90 -10.15 -2.37
C GLY A 66 5.86 -8.68 -2.75
N ALA A 67 7.01 -8.00 -2.67
CA ALA A 67 7.10 -6.55 -2.79
C ALA A 67 6.53 -5.98 -4.10
N ALA A 68 6.74 -6.68 -5.22
CA ALA A 68 6.19 -6.29 -6.52
C ALA A 68 4.65 -6.19 -6.49
N LYS A 69 4.01 -7.25 -6.00
CA LYS A 69 2.54 -7.33 -5.91
C LYS A 69 1.99 -6.40 -4.85
N ALA A 70 2.66 -6.30 -3.70
CA ALA A 70 2.30 -5.34 -2.66
C ALA A 70 2.34 -3.91 -3.17
N PHE A 71 3.39 -3.52 -3.92
CA PHE A 71 3.46 -2.20 -4.56
C PHE A 71 2.31 -1.98 -5.55
N ASP A 72 2.05 -2.94 -6.43
CA ASP A 72 0.99 -2.83 -7.43
C ASP A 72 -0.40 -2.68 -6.75
N LEU A 73 -0.66 -3.42 -5.66
CA LEU A 73 -1.88 -3.30 -4.86
C LEU A 73 -1.98 -1.97 -4.10
N THR A 74 -0.86 -1.48 -3.54
CA THR A 74 -0.80 -0.16 -2.90
C THR A 74 -1.19 0.92 -3.90
N ALA A 75 -0.59 0.89 -5.09
CA ALA A 75 -0.88 1.85 -6.14
C ALA A 75 -2.33 1.78 -6.61
N HIS A 76 -2.87 0.58 -6.81
CA HIS A 76 -4.27 0.37 -7.16
C HIS A 76 -5.22 1.01 -6.15
N ALA A 77 -5.04 0.69 -4.86
CA ALA A 77 -5.89 1.20 -3.79
C ALA A 77 -5.82 2.74 -3.64
N ILE A 78 -4.63 3.34 -3.80
CA ILE A 78 -4.47 4.80 -3.79
C ILE A 78 -5.20 5.45 -4.98
N ARG A 79 -5.02 4.91 -6.19
CA ARG A 79 -5.55 5.50 -7.42
C ARG A 79 -7.05 5.27 -7.61
N ALA A 80 -7.56 4.10 -7.24
CA ALA A 80 -8.96 3.74 -7.40
C ALA A 80 -9.83 4.35 -6.28
N GLY A 81 -9.66 3.88 -5.04
CA GLY A 81 -10.48 4.31 -3.91
C GLY A 81 -9.94 5.55 -3.20
N GLY A 82 -8.62 5.72 -3.15
CA GLY A 82 -8.00 6.84 -2.45
C GLY A 82 -8.38 8.19 -3.04
N LEU A 83 -8.16 8.38 -4.35
CA LEU A 83 -8.41 9.65 -5.05
C LEU A 83 -9.88 10.09 -5.00
N HIS A 84 -10.83 9.17 -5.22
CA HIS A 84 -12.26 9.47 -5.21
C HIS A 84 -12.85 9.59 -3.81
N GLY A 85 -12.32 8.82 -2.85
CA GLY A 85 -12.79 8.80 -1.46
C GLY A 85 -12.18 9.89 -0.58
N GLY A 86 -11.05 10.48 -0.97
CA GLY A 86 -10.33 11.49 -0.19
C GLY A 86 -9.36 10.90 0.83
N TYR A 87 -8.87 9.67 0.64
CA TYR A 87 -7.91 9.04 1.56
C TYR A 87 -6.63 9.85 1.73
N GLN A 88 -6.22 10.60 0.70
CA GLN A 88 -5.10 11.53 0.75
C GLN A 88 -5.27 12.66 1.77
N TYR A 89 -6.48 12.90 2.28
CA TYR A 89 -6.74 13.88 3.34
C TYR A 89 -6.78 13.26 4.75
N GLU A 90 -6.69 11.93 4.86
CA GLU A 90 -6.67 11.22 6.14
C GLU A 90 -5.27 11.26 6.77
N SER A 91 -5.16 11.88 7.95
CA SER A 91 -3.87 12.04 8.66
C SER A 91 -3.20 10.70 9.02
N LEU A 92 -3.95 9.68 9.42
CA LEU A 92 -3.43 8.33 9.66
C LEU A 92 -3.03 7.63 8.35
N GLY A 93 -3.58 8.11 7.24
CA GLY A 93 -3.52 7.45 5.94
C GLY A 93 -2.19 7.60 5.23
N ALA A 94 -1.50 8.74 5.33
CA ALA A 94 -0.23 8.89 4.63
C ALA A 94 1.04 8.70 5.45
N ASP A 95 0.97 8.52 6.78
CA ASP A 95 2.10 7.92 7.50
C ASP A 95 2.37 6.50 7.01
N ILE A 96 1.32 5.69 6.82
CA ILE A 96 1.47 4.32 6.31
C ILE A 96 1.91 4.28 4.85
N VAL A 97 1.40 5.17 4.00
CA VAL A 97 1.82 5.24 2.59
C VAL A 97 3.28 5.67 2.47
N VAL A 98 3.71 6.66 3.24
CA VAL A 98 5.12 7.11 3.25
C VAL A 98 6.05 6.00 3.74
N ARG A 99 5.65 5.24 4.78
CA ARG A 99 6.43 4.07 5.23
C ARG A 99 6.51 3.00 4.16
N LEU A 100 5.37 2.59 3.57
CA LEU A 100 5.33 1.59 2.50
C LEU A 100 6.23 1.98 1.32
N VAL A 101 6.07 3.21 0.81
CA VAL A 101 6.91 3.72 -0.29
C VAL A 101 8.37 3.77 0.12
N GLY A 102 8.67 4.21 1.35
CA GLY A 102 10.03 4.21 1.89
C GLY A 102 10.66 2.82 1.91
N THR A 103 9.91 1.80 2.36
CA THR A 103 10.34 0.39 2.37
C THR A 103 10.57 -0.13 0.96
N PHE A 104 9.69 0.17 -0.01
CA PHE A 104 9.90 -0.24 -1.40
C PHE A 104 11.17 0.38 -1.99
N LEU A 105 11.43 1.67 -1.72
CA LEU A 105 12.61 2.37 -2.21
C LEU A 105 13.91 1.92 -1.52
N ALA A 106 13.84 1.57 -0.24
CA ALA A 106 15.00 1.14 0.53
C ALA A 106 15.40 -0.31 0.22
N ASP A 107 14.42 -1.22 0.22
CA ASP A 107 14.68 -2.65 0.24
C ASP A 107 14.40 -3.35 -1.11
N ASN A 108 13.66 -2.69 -2.03
CA ASN A 108 13.16 -3.30 -3.25
C ASN A 108 13.29 -2.37 -4.47
N LYS A 109 14.39 -1.60 -4.55
CA LYS A 109 14.55 -0.54 -5.57
C LYS A 109 14.54 -1.07 -7.01
N GLU A 110 14.90 -2.34 -7.22
CA GLU A 110 14.86 -3.03 -8.50
C GLU A 110 13.45 -3.12 -9.09
N LEU A 111 12.39 -3.03 -8.28
CA LEU A 111 11.01 -2.89 -8.77
C LEU A 111 10.86 -1.69 -9.71
N PHE A 112 11.62 -0.64 -9.45
CA PHE A 112 11.62 0.61 -10.18
C PHE A 112 12.62 0.62 -11.35
N ALA A 113 13.26 -0.51 -11.69
CA ALA A 113 13.89 -0.66 -13.00
C ALA A 113 12.83 -0.69 -14.12
N ASN A 114 11.61 -1.13 -13.80
CA ASN A 114 10.44 -1.05 -14.67
C ASN A 114 9.90 0.39 -14.73
N GLU A 115 9.89 0.97 -15.93
CA GLU A 115 9.43 2.34 -16.16
C GLU A 115 7.96 2.56 -15.80
N ALA A 116 7.09 1.59 -16.05
CA ALA A 116 5.67 1.69 -15.69
C ALA A 116 5.47 1.76 -14.17
N ARG A 117 6.26 1.02 -13.38
CA ARG A 117 6.22 1.11 -11.92
C ARG A 117 6.80 2.42 -11.41
N ARG A 118 7.85 2.97 -12.05
CA ARG A 118 8.34 4.32 -11.73
C ARG A 118 7.27 5.38 -11.93
N GLN A 119 6.61 5.37 -13.10
CA GLN A 119 5.54 6.32 -13.38
C GLN A 119 4.39 6.15 -12.37
N THR A 120 4.01 4.90 -12.08
CA THR A 120 2.97 4.61 -11.09
C THR A 120 3.31 5.14 -9.70
N LEU A 121 4.59 5.04 -9.28
CA LEU A 121 5.04 5.61 -8.01
C LEU A 121 4.96 7.15 -8.02
N VAL A 122 5.37 7.79 -9.11
CA VAL A 122 5.24 9.24 -9.28
C VAL A 122 3.77 9.65 -9.17
N ASP A 123 2.89 9.01 -9.93
CA ASP A 123 1.44 9.28 -9.90
C ASP A 123 0.88 9.17 -8.47
N CYS A 124 1.27 8.13 -7.73
CA CYS A 124 0.83 7.95 -6.33
C CYS A 124 1.32 9.10 -5.44
N LEU A 125 2.59 9.48 -5.54
CA LEU A 125 3.14 10.54 -4.72
C LEU A 125 2.56 11.92 -5.07
N GLU A 126 2.21 12.16 -6.34
CA GLU A 126 1.55 13.40 -6.78
C GLU A 126 0.17 13.57 -6.14
N ILE A 127 -0.63 12.49 -6.05
CA ILE A 127 -1.95 12.50 -5.37
C ILE A 127 -1.82 13.02 -3.92
N PHE A 128 -0.81 12.56 -3.17
CA PHE A 128 -0.58 13.02 -1.80
C PHE A 128 0.05 14.42 -1.74
N MET A 129 0.92 14.76 -2.70
CA MET A 129 1.50 16.10 -2.79
C MET A 129 0.41 17.17 -3.01
N GLU A 130 -0.55 16.91 -3.90
CA GLU A 130 -1.69 17.80 -4.16
C GLU A 130 -2.55 18.01 -2.91
N ALA A 131 -2.68 16.98 -2.06
CA ALA A 131 -3.33 17.08 -0.76
C ALA A 131 -2.52 17.81 0.33
N GLY A 132 -1.31 18.28 0.00
CA GLY A 132 -0.47 19.09 0.89
C GLY A 132 0.61 18.32 1.66
N TRP A 133 0.85 17.05 1.34
CA TRP A 133 1.80 16.23 2.10
C TRP A 133 3.25 16.57 1.78
N THR A 134 3.93 17.22 2.74
CA THR A 134 5.35 17.59 2.61
C THR A 134 6.28 16.36 2.49
N ALA A 135 5.93 15.24 3.09
CA ALA A 135 6.68 13.99 2.99
C ALA A 135 6.65 13.41 1.56
N ALA A 136 5.47 13.38 0.92
CA ALA A 136 5.32 12.94 -0.47
C ALA A 136 6.12 13.83 -1.43
N ARG A 137 6.06 15.16 -1.23
CA ARG A 137 6.87 16.12 -1.98
C ARG A 137 8.38 15.88 -1.83
N ARG A 138 8.85 15.61 -0.62
CA ARG A 138 10.28 15.29 -0.37
C ARG A 138 10.70 13.99 -1.05
N LEU A 139 9.85 12.97 -1.03
CA LEU A 139 10.12 11.70 -1.72
C LEU A 139 10.20 11.89 -3.24
N LEU A 140 9.27 12.65 -3.85
CA LEU A 140 9.30 12.96 -5.29
C LEU A 140 10.61 13.60 -5.72
N TYR A 141 11.09 14.62 -4.99
CA TYR A 141 12.35 15.29 -5.35
C TYR A 141 13.58 14.40 -5.19
N ARG A 142 13.58 13.49 -4.22
CA ARG A 142 14.69 12.56 -3.97
C ARG A 142 14.61 11.31 -4.83
N LEU A 143 13.48 11.07 -5.50
CA LEU A 143 13.23 9.85 -6.25
C LEU A 143 14.35 9.51 -7.24
N PRO A 144 14.90 10.46 -8.04
CA PRO A 144 16.00 10.16 -8.95
C PRO A 144 17.25 9.59 -8.27
N GLU A 145 17.55 10.01 -7.04
CA GLU A 145 18.70 9.52 -6.26
C GLU A 145 18.41 8.14 -5.64
N LEU A 146 17.15 7.86 -5.31
CA LEU A 146 16.73 6.64 -4.63
C LEU A 146 16.61 5.43 -5.58
N ILE A 147 16.32 5.69 -6.86
CA ILE A 147 16.12 4.64 -7.88
C ILE A 147 17.35 4.40 -8.77
N GLN A 148 18.47 5.06 -8.47
CA GLN A 148 19.76 4.88 -9.16
C GLN A 148 20.43 3.53 -8.84
#